data_AF-A0A1G0M2B0-F1
#
_entry.id   AF-A0A1G0M2B0-F1
#
_cell.length_a   1.000
_cell.length_b   1.000
_cell.length_c   1.000
_cell.angle_alpha   90.00
_cell.angle_beta   90.00
_cell.angle_gamma   90.00
#
_symmetry.space_group_name_H-M   'P 1'
#
loop_
_entity.id
_entity.type
_entity.pdbx_description
1 polymer ?
#
loop_
_entity_poly.entity_id
_entity_poly.type
_entity_poly.pdbx_seq_one_letter_code
_entity_poly.pdbx_strand_id
1 'polypeptide(L)'
;MNLLLTLKSLYALNGLIAVLLYLPQIINAWKDRNHALSLSLLTFGGWSIGSLVSTLYAWFFVKDKMFAAISLGNMAGSGTIFLIVVCSRLTSRRNTPRLIN
;
A
#
# COMPACT_ATOMS: atom_id res chain seq x y z
N MET A 1 -9.76 28.02 18.61
CA MET A 1 -9.45 27.17 17.43
C MET A 1 -10.46 26.03 17.42
N ASN A 2 -11.23 25.85 16.34
CA ASN A 2 -12.33 24.88 16.30
C ASN A 2 -11.79 23.44 16.32
N LEU A 3 -12.23 22.63 17.29
CA LEU A 3 -11.82 21.23 17.46
C LEU A 3 -11.90 20.42 16.16
N LEU A 4 -12.98 20.62 15.39
CA LEU A 4 -13.19 19.96 14.10
C LEU A 4 -12.09 20.26 13.09
N LEU A 5 -11.63 21.51 13.03
CA LEU A 5 -10.57 21.91 12.11
C LEU A 5 -9.24 21.26 12.52
N THR A 6 -8.95 21.23 13.81
CA THR A 6 -7.76 20.56 14.35
C THR A 6 -7.75 19.07 14.01
N LEU A 7 -8.87 18.37 14.19
CA LEU A 7 -8.98 16.95 13.88
C LEU A 7 -8.81 16.68 12.37
N LYS A 8 -9.41 17.50 11.50
CA LYS A 8 -9.23 17.39 10.04
C LYS A 8 -7.77 17.58 9.63
N SER A 9 -7.08 18.58 10.18
CA SER A 9 -5.67 18.81 9.86
C SER A 9 -4.77 17.69 10.35
N LEU A 10 -5.00 17.15 11.56
CA LEU A 10 -4.26 15.99 12.07
C LEU A 10 -4.51 14.75 11.21
N TYR A 11 -5.76 14.53 10.81
CA TYR A 11 -6.11 13.44 9.90
C TYR A 11 -5.40 13.59 8.54
N ALA A 12 -5.33 14.81 7.99
CA ALA A 12 -4.59 15.14 6.77
C ALA A 12 -3.13 14.72 6.86
N LEU A 13 -2.49 15.21 7.92
CA LEU A 13 -1.07 15.08 8.13
C LEU A 13 -0.71 13.63 8.37
N ASN A 14 -1.50 12.91 9.17
CA ASN A 14 -1.34 11.48 9.38
C ASN A 14 -1.49 10.70 8.07
N GLY A 15 -2.52 11.00 7.28
CA GLY A 15 -2.73 10.36 5.98
C GLY A 15 -1.57 10.59 5.02
N LEU A 16 -1.06 11.82 4.95
CA LEU A 16 0.09 12.17 4.11
C LEU A 16 1.35 11.43 4.56
N ILE A 17 1.65 11.44 5.86
CA ILE A 17 2.80 10.72 6.42
C ILE A 17 2.68 9.23 6.10
N ALA A 18 1.51 8.62 6.31
CA ALA A 18 1.27 7.21 6.00
C ALA A 18 1.56 6.90 4.53
N VAL A 19 1.14 7.75 3.60
CA VAL A 19 1.43 7.58 2.16
C VAL A 19 2.93 7.71 1.88
N LEU A 20 3.60 8.70 2.47
CA LEU A 20 5.04 8.92 2.30
C LEU A 20 5.89 7.76 2.87
N LEU A 21 5.44 7.13 3.94
CA LEU A 21 6.13 5.99 4.55
C LEU A 21 6.15 4.74 3.66
N TYR A 22 5.30 4.64 2.64
CA TYR A 22 5.43 3.60 1.63
C TYR A 22 6.66 3.79 0.73
N LEU A 23 7.15 5.02 0.52
CA LEU A 23 8.29 5.29 -0.36
C LEU A 23 9.57 4.54 0.04
N PRO A 24 10.08 4.64 1.28
CA PRO A 24 11.26 3.88 1.67
C PRO A 24 11.03 2.37 1.58
N GLN A 25 9.82 1.89 1.88
CA GLN A 25 9.48 0.47 1.81
C GLN A 25 9.45 -0.05 0.37
N ILE A 26 8.91 0.74 -0.57
CA ILE A 26 8.92 0.46 -2.01
C ILE A 26 10.35 0.44 -2.53
N ILE A 27 11.16 1.46 -2.18
CA ILE A 27 12.57 1.55 -2.60
C ILE A 27 13.36 0.33 -2.12
N ASN A 28 13.20 -0.07 -0.86
CA ASN A 28 13.90 -1.22 -0.29
C ASN A 28 13.44 -2.54 -0.90
N ALA A 29 12.13 -2.73 -1.08
CA ALA A 29 11.59 -3.93 -1.74
C ALA A 29 12.01 -4.03 -3.21
N TRP A 30 12.19 -2.89 -3.89
CA TRP A 30 12.68 -2.88 -5.27
C TRP A 30 14.18 -3.19 -5.36
N LYS A 31 14.99 -2.63 -4.45
CA LYS A 31 16.45 -2.81 -4.45
C LYS A 31 16.87 -4.18 -3.95
N ASP A 32 16.24 -4.68 -2.90
CA ASP A 32 16.57 -5.96 -2.28
C ASP A 32 15.41 -6.94 -2.46
N ARG A 33 15.67 -7.93 -3.31
CA ARG A 33 14.71 -8.98 -3.63
C ARG A 33 14.44 -9.93 -2.48
N ASN A 34 15.44 -10.19 -1.63
CA ASN A 34 15.24 -11.01 -0.44
C ASN A 34 14.34 -10.28 0.56
N HIS A 35 14.49 -8.96 0.66
CA HIS A 35 13.58 -8.11 1.41
C HIS A 35 12.16 -8.18 0.84
N ALA A 36 11.97 -8.09 -0.48
CA ALA A 36 10.63 -8.25 -1.07
C ALA A 36 10.00 -9.62 -0.77
N LEU A 37 10.78 -10.71 -0.79
CA LEU A 37 10.26 -12.05 -0.54
C LEU A 37 9.86 -12.28 0.92
N SER A 38 10.45 -11.57 1.88
CA SER A 38 10.09 -11.66 3.31
C SER A 38 8.78 -10.93 3.64
N LEU A 39 8.32 -10.03 2.78
CA LEU A 39 7.07 -9.31 2.97
C LEU A 39 5.84 -10.21 2.76
N SER A 40 4.83 -10.02 3.64
CA SER A 40 3.57 -10.76 3.58
C SER A 40 2.66 -10.24 2.47
N LEU A 41 2.46 -11.07 1.46
CA LEU A 41 1.55 -10.80 0.33
C LEU A 41 0.10 -10.65 0.78
N LEU A 42 -0.32 -11.40 1.81
CA LEU A 42 -1.66 -11.30 2.38
C LEU A 42 -1.88 -9.94 3.05
N THR A 43 -0.86 -9.44 3.76
CA THR A 43 -0.94 -8.15 4.45
C THR A 43 -1.08 -7.02 3.44
N PHE A 44 -0.16 -6.90 2.48
CA PHE A 44 -0.21 -5.81 1.50
C PHE A 44 -1.40 -5.92 0.54
N GLY A 45 -1.80 -7.15 0.17
CA GLY A 45 -3.01 -7.38 -0.62
C GLY A 45 -4.29 -6.98 0.13
N GLY A 46 -4.40 -7.39 1.40
CA GLY A 46 -5.51 -7.02 2.28
C GLY A 46 -5.61 -5.51 2.50
N TRP A 47 -4.49 -4.85 2.77
CA TRP A 47 -4.43 -3.39 2.87
C TRP A 47 -4.81 -2.68 1.58
N SER A 48 -4.39 -3.21 0.42
CA SER A 48 -4.72 -2.63 -0.88
C SER A 48 -6.22 -2.72 -1.18
N ILE A 49 -6.82 -3.90 -0.97
CA ILE A 49 -8.27 -4.11 -1.16
C ILE A 49 -9.07 -3.28 -0.16
N GLY A 50 -8.69 -3.30 1.13
CA GLY A 50 -9.36 -2.52 2.17
C GLY A 50 -9.31 -1.01 1.87
N SER A 51 -8.16 -0.51 1.41
CA SER A 51 -8.00 0.89 1.04
C SER A 51 -8.77 1.26 -0.23
N LEU A 52 -8.90 0.33 -1.19
CA LEU A 52 -9.77 0.50 -2.35
C LEU A 52 -11.24 0.63 -1.93
N VAL A 53 -11.72 -0.26 -1.06
CA VAL A 53 -13.10 -0.21 -0.54
C VAL A 53 -13.34 1.11 0.21
N SER A 54 -12.40 1.52 1.07
CA SER A 54 -12.48 2.81 1.78
C SER A 54 -12.51 4.01 0.82
N THR A 55 -11.73 3.96 -0.27
CA THR A 55 -11.72 5.02 -1.29
C THR A 55 -13.09 5.12 -1.97
N LEU A 56 -13.64 3.98 -2.41
CA LEU A 56 -14.96 3.93 -3.05
C LEU A 56 -16.05 4.40 -2.08
N TYR A 57 -16.00 3.96 -0.83
CA TYR A 57 -16.94 4.38 0.20
C TYR A 57 -16.87 5.88 0.47
N ALA A 58 -15.66 6.42 0.65
CA ALA A 58 -15.44 7.84 0.89
C ALA A 58 -15.93 8.70 -0.29
N TRP A 59 -15.68 8.25 -1.52
CA TRP A 59 -16.03 8.98 -2.74
C TRP A 59 -17.53 8.94 -3.06
N PHE A 60 -18.16 7.77 -2.96
CA PHE A 60 -19.56 7.59 -3.36
C PHE A 60 -20.55 7.93 -2.26
N PHE A 61 -20.26 7.58 -0.99
CA PHE A 61 -21.20 7.70 0.11
C PHE A 61 -20.89 8.88 1.03
N VAL A 62 -19.66 8.97 1.53
CA VAL A 62 -19.29 10.02 2.52
C VAL A 62 -19.11 11.40 1.86
N LYS A 63 -18.75 11.42 0.57
CA LYS A 63 -18.40 12.64 -0.19
C LYS A 63 -17.22 13.41 0.40
N ASP A 64 -16.38 12.75 1.19
CA ASP A 64 -15.14 13.32 1.72
C ASP A 64 -13.98 13.04 0.76
N LYS A 65 -13.66 14.05 -0.07
CA LYS A 65 -12.58 13.98 -1.07
C LYS A 65 -11.21 13.73 -0.44
N MET A 66 -11.01 14.20 0.78
CA MET A 66 -9.73 14.13 1.46
C MET A 66 -9.50 12.73 2.03
N PHE A 67 -10.53 12.14 2.65
CA PHE A 67 -10.53 10.74 3.02
C PHE A 67 -10.30 9.85 1.79
N ALA A 68 -11.03 10.11 0.70
CA ALA A 68 -10.85 9.36 -0.54
C ALA A 68 -9.42 9.45 -1.09
N ALA A 69 -8.80 10.64 -1.08
CA ALA A 69 -7.42 10.83 -1.57
C ALA A 69 -6.39 10.09 -0.70
N ILE A 70 -6.53 10.13 0.64
CA ILE A 70 -5.65 9.43 1.57
C ILE A 70 -5.80 7.91 1.42
N SER A 71 -7.02 7.41 1.32
CA SER A 71 -7.28 5.99 1.09
C SER A 71 -6.74 5.53 -0.27
N LEU A 72 -6.87 6.35 -1.31
CA LEU A 72 -6.32 6.05 -2.63
C LEU A 72 -4.79 5.99 -2.60
N GLY A 73 -4.14 6.92 -1.91
CA GLY A 73 -2.69 6.90 -1.69
C GLY A 73 -2.24 5.64 -0.94
N ASN A 74 -2.98 5.23 0.10
CA ASN A 74 -2.71 3.96 0.81
C ASN A 74 -2.90 2.74 -0.11
N MET A 75 -3.94 2.74 -0.93
CA MET A 75 -4.18 1.69 -1.92
C MET A 75 -3.03 1.59 -2.92
N ALA A 76 -2.56 2.73 -3.44
CA ALA A 76 -1.44 2.80 -4.37
C ALA A 76 -0.12 2.33 -3.72
N GLY A 77 0.19 2.80 -2.51
CA GLY A 77 1.40 2.41 -1.78
C GLY A 77 1.43 0.91 -1.47
N SER A 78 0.39 0.40 -0.80
CA SER A 78 0.27 -1.02 -0.47
C SER A 78 0.17 -1.91 -1.72
N GLY A 79 -0.55 -1.47 -2.75
CA GLY A 79 -0.67 -2.16 -4.03
C GLY A 79 0.65 -2.25 -4.78
N THR A 80 1.47 -1.19 -4.75
CA THR A 80 2.81 -1.21 -5.35
C THR A 80 3.71 -2.24 -4.68
N ILE A 81 3.73 -2.27 -3.34
CA ILE A 81 4.48 -3.30 -2.60
C ILE A 81 3.97 -4.69 -2.96
N PHE A 82 2.65 -4.90 -2.95
CA PHE A 82 2.05 -6.17 -3.33
C PHE A 82 2.54 -6.64 -4.71
N LEU A 83 2.52 -5.76 -5.72
CA LEU A 83 3.00 -6.06 -7.06
C LEU A 83 4.51 -6.39 -7.08
N ILE A 84 5.34 -5.64 -6.36
CA ILE A 84 6.78 -5.92 -6.25
C ILE A 84 7.01 -7.32 -5.66
N VAL A 85 6.28 -7.69 -4.61
CA VAL A 85 6.38 -9.01 -3.98
C VAL A 85 5.92 -10.11 -4.93
N VAL A 86 4.80 -9.92 -5.64
CA VAL A 86 4.30 -10.87 -6.65
C VAL A 86 5.33 -11.07 -7.75
N CYS A 87 5.82 -10.00 -8.37
CA CYS A 87 6.84 -10.04 -9.42
C CYS A 87 8.12 -10.72 -8.93
N SER A 88 8.57 -10.41 -7.71
CA SER A 88 9.75 -11.03 -7.11
C SER A 88 9.58 -12.54 -6.92
N ARG A 89 8.41 -13.00 -6.48
CA ARG A 89 8.09 -14.43 -6.32
C ARG A 89 8.02 -15.16 -7.67
N LEU A 90 7.37 -14.57 -8.66
CA LEU A 90 7.26 -15.15 -10.00
C LEU A 90 8.62 -15.34 -10.67
N THR A 91 9.47 -14.33 -10.60
CA THR A 91 10.85 -14.43 -11.14
C THR A 91 11.68 -15.46 -10.37
N SER A 92 11.38 -15.75 -9.09
CA SER A 92 12.19 -16.68 -8.27
C SER A 92 11.84 -18.11 -8.61
N ARG A 93 10.54 -18.37 -8.80
CA ARG A 93 10.06 -19.65 -9.31
C ARG A 93 10.61 -19.95 -10.71
N ARG A 94 10.79 -18.93 -11.57
CA ARG A 94 11.36 -19.10 -12.92
C ARG A 94 12.85 -19.49 -12.89
N ASN A 95 13.62 -18.97 -11.94
CA ASN A 95 15.06 -19.22 -11.84
C ASN A 95 15.42 -20.46 -10.99
N THR A 96 14.43 -21.18 -10.45
CA THR A 96 14.71 -22.46 -9.80
C THR A 96 14.76 -23.52 -10.90
N PRO A 97 15.94 -24.08 -11.26
CA PRO A 97 16.00 -25.15 -12.23
C PRO A 97 15.14 -26.30 -11.69
N ARG A 98 14.18 -26.77 -12.50
CA ARG A 98 13.49 -28.02 -12.23
C ARG A 98 14.57 -29.09 -12.24
N LEU A 99 15.01 -29.54 -11.06
CA LEU A 99 15.68 -30.81 -10.92
C LEU A 99 14.64 -31.85 -11.32
N ILE A 100 14.75 -32.29 -12.58
CA ILE A 100 14.00 -33.40 -13.13
C ILE A 100 14.54 -34.63 -12.40
N ASN A 101 13.74 -35.18 -11.49
CA ASN A 101 13.86 -36.57 -11.04
C ASN A 101 13.16 -37.46 -12.05
#